data_AF-A0A0J1FP32-F1
#
_entry.id   AF-A0A0J1FP32-F1
#
_cell.length_a   1.000
_cell.length_b   1.000
_cell.length_c   1.000
_cell.angle_alpha   90.00
_cell.angle_beta   90.00
_cell.angle_gamma   90.00
#
_symmetry.space_group_name_H-M   'P 1'
#
loop_
_entity.id
_entity.type
_entity.pdbx_description
1 polymer ?
#
loop_
_entity_poly.entity_id
_entity_poly.type
_entity_poly.pdbx_seq_one_letter_code
_entity_poly.pdbx_strand_id
1 'polypeptide(L)'
;MSLIIKAIILGIVEGITEFLPVSSTGHLIIVNEFINFTGSFAKMFDVIIQLGAILSVVVYFWHKLFPFGRHKSRLEKAEIWDIWKKTIIGVLPALFIGALLGKRIEDKLFTPVVVALALLIGGIILIIIENKNAGGKISSIKQLSYKTALSIGFIQCLAMIPGTSRSAATIIGAMLLGSSRLVAAEFSFFLAIPTMVAASGYSLLKIGLGMTAYQLLLLAIGFVVSFIVALFVISGFMNYISKRDFKLFGYYRIVLGILVLLYFNFLK
;
A
#
# COMPACT_ATOMS: atom_id res chain seq x y z
N MET A 1 5.86 -12.00 25.14
CA MET A 1 5.25 -10.73 24.70
C MET A 1 3.74 -10.91 24.57
N SER A 2 2.94 -10.01 25.15
CA SER A 2 1.47 -10.10 25.11
C SER A 2 0.92 -9.83 23.70
N LEU A 3 -0.26 -10.36 23.39
CA LEU A 3 -0.91 -10.16 22.08
C LEU A 3 -1.25 -8.69 21.82
N ILE A 4 -1.54 -7.92 22.86
CA ILE A 4 -1.76 -6.47 22.76
C ILE A 4 -0.50 -5.76 22.27
N ILE A 5 0.67 -6.08 22.84
CA ILE A 5 1.93 -5.49 22.42
C ILE A 5 2.24 -5.88 20.96
N LYS A 6 1.99 -7.13 20.57
CA LYS A 6 2.13 -7.57 19.17
C LYS A 6 1.25 -6.74 18.24
N ALA A 7 -0.02 -6.52 18.61
CA ALA A 7 -0.96 -5.73 17.82
C ALA A 7 -0.51 -4.27 17.65
N ILE A 8 0.04 -3.65 18.71
CA ILE A 8 0.60 -2.29 18.65
C ILE A 8 1.82 -2.25 17.73
N ILE A 9 2.77 -3.19 17.87
CA ILE A 9 3.98 -3.24 17.04
C ILE A 9 3.61 -3.38 15.56
N LEU A 10 2.73 -4.32 15.22
CA LEU A 10 2.31 -4.54 13.84
C LEU A 10 1.52 -3.35 13.29
N GLY A 11 0.67 -2.72 14.11
CA GLY A 11 0.00 -1.48 13.75
C GLY A 11 0.98 -0.36 13.42
N ILE A 12 2.04 -0.19 14.22
CA ILE A 12 3.11 0.79 13.94
C ILE A 12 3.82 0.47 12.63
N VAL A 13 4.22 -0.80 12.44
CA VAL A 13 4.94 -1.25 11.25
C VAL A 13 4.10 -1.01 10.01
N GLU A 14 2.83 -1.42 10.01
CA GLU A 14 1.90 -1.17 8.91
C GLU A 14 1.75 0.32 8.62
N GLY A 15 1.45 1.13 9.65
CA GLY A 15 1.24 2.56 9.49
C GLY A 15 2.46 3.29 8.90
N ILE A 16 3.68 2.86 9.25
CA ILE A 16 4.93 3.39 8.67
C ILE A 16 5.10 2.96 7.22
N THR A 17 4.81 1.70 6.89
CA THR A 17 5.33 1.08 5.66
C THR A 17 4.32 0.97 4.54
N GLU A 18 3.02 1.16 4.80
CA GLU A 18 1.97 0.98 3.80
C GLU A 18 2.05 2.00 2.65
N PHE A 19 2.32 3.27 2.98
CA PHE A 19 2.36 4.36 2.01
C PHE A 19 3.75 4.62 1.45
N LEU A 20 4.79 4.32 2.23
CA LEU A 20 6.16 4.36 1.75
C LEU A 20 6.36 3.26 0.70
N PRO A 21 7.15 3.49 -0.36
CA PRO A 21 7.37 2.49 -1.41
C PRO A 21 8.33 1.38 -0.95
N VAL A 22 8.18 0.84 0.26
CA VAL A 22 9.12 -0.09 0.93
C VAL A 22 8.54 -1.49 1.24
N SER A 23 7.26 -1.71 0.94
CA SER A 23 6.50 -2.97 1.15
C SER A 23 6.15 -3.27 2.61
N SER A 24 4.93 -2.90 3.01
CA SER A 24 4.33 -3.30 4.29
C SER A 24 4.28 -4.81 4.49
N THR A 25 3.81 -5.56 3.48
CA THR A 25 3.78 -7.03 3.52
C THR A 25 5.12 -7.65 3.87
N GLY A 26 6.23 -7.16 3.28
CA GLY A 26 7.57 -7.66 3.59
C GLY A 26 7.94 -7.43 5.05
N HIS A 27 7.65 -6.24 5.59
CA HIS A 27 7.94 -5.92 6.99
C HIS A 27 7.07 -6.72 7.95
N LEU A 28 5.78 -6.86 7.68
CA LEU A 28 4.88 -7.65 8.51
C LEU A 28 5.30 -9.11 8.56
N ILE A 29 5.72 -9.72 7.44
CA ILE A 29 6.24 -11.09 7.43
C ILE A 29 7.47 -11.23 8.33
N ILE A 30 8.43 -10.30 8.24
CA ILE A 30 9.65 -10.31 9.05
C ILE A 30 9.31 -10.13 10.53
N VAL A 31 8.48 -9.15 10.85
CA VAL A 31 8.13 -8.85 12.24
C VAL A 31 7.33 -10.01 12.85
N ASN A 32 6.36 -10.56 12.12
CA ASN A 32 5.56 -11.72 12.56
C ASN A 32 6.41 -12.94 12.87
N GLU A 33 7.47 -13.18 12.09
CA GLU A 33 8.48 -14.21 12.37
C GLU A 33 9.15 -13.97 13.73
N PHE A 34 9.70 -12.77 13.98
CA PHE A 34 10.42 -12.48 15.22
C PHE A 34 9.52 -12.42 16.47
N ILE A 35 8.26 -12.03 16.31
CA ILE A 35 7.32 -11.95 17.43
C ILE A 35 6.47 -13.22 17.58
N ASN A 36 6.66 -14.24 16.74
CA ASN A 36 5.88 -15.47 16.69
C ASN A 36 4.36 -15.19 16.65
N PHE A 37 3.91 -14.40 15.68
CA PHE A 37 2.48 -14.15 15.44
C PHE A 37 2.07 -14.75 14.10
N THR A 38 1.53 -15.96 14.16
CA THR A 38 1.27 -16.81 12.98
C THR A 38 -0.17 -17.35 12.99
N GLY A 39 -0.54 -18.04 11.90
CA GLY A 39 -1.87 -18.64 11.74
C GLY A 39 -2.87 -17.74 11.00
N SER A 40 -4.10 -18.24 10.88
CA SER A 40 -5.17 -17.57 10.11
C SER A 40 -5.56 -16.21 10.69
N PHE A 41 -5.58 -16.09 12.02
CA PHE A 41 -5.85 -14.82 12.68
C PHE A 41 -4.77 -13.77 12.37
N ALA A 42 -3.48 -14.15 12.37
CA ALA A 42 -2.39 -13.24 12.07
C ALA A 42 -2.46 -12.70 10.63
N LYS A 43 -2.69 -13.59 9.65
CA LYS A 43 -2.89 -13.19 8.24
C LYS A 43 -4.05 -12.20 8.06
N MET A 44 -5.17 -12.45 8.73
CA MET A 44 -6.31 -11.54 8.70
C MET A 44 -6.00 -10.23 9.39
N PHE A 45 -5.38 -10.30 10.56
CA PHE A 45 -4.99 -9.16 11.35
C PHE A 45 -4.14 -8.20 10.50
N ASP A 46 -3.10 -8.72 9.83
CA ASP A 46 -2.24 -7.97 8.92
C ASP A 46 -3.05 -7.25 7.83
N VAL A 47 -4.02 -7.92 7.20
CA VAL A 47 -4.88 -7.31 6.17
C VAL A 47 -5.78 -6.21 6.75
N ILE A 48 -6.32 -6.40 7.95
CA ILE A 48 -7.30 -5.47 8.55
C ILE A 48 -6.63 -4.22 9.11
N ILE A 49 -5.43 -4.32 9.67
CA ILE A 49 -4.70 -3.13 10.11
C ILE A 49 -4.32 -2.21 8.93
N GLN A 50 -4.24 -2.75 7.70
CA GLN A 50 -4.06 -1.94 6.50
C GLN A 50 -5.28 -1.04 6.25
N LEU A 51 -6.50 -1.47 6.56
CA LEU A 51 -7.66 -0.57 6.49
C LEU A 51 -7.53 0.63 7.42
N GLY A 52 -6.89 0.45 8.58
CA GLY A 52 -6.55 1.54 9.49
C GLY A 52 -5.65 2.56 8.81
N ALA A 53 -4.55 2.09 8.21
CA ALA A 53 -3.68 2.94 7.39
C ALA A 53 -4.45 3.62 6.25
N ILE A 54 -5.33 2.93 5.54
CA ILE A 54 -6.09 3.47 4.41
C ILE A 54 -7.09 4.56 4.84
N LEU A 55 -7.71 4.42 6.01
CA LEU A 55 -8.55 5.46 6.58
C LEU A 55 -7.77 6.77 6.77
N SER A 56 -6.47 6.71 7.04
CA SER A 56 -5.62 7.91 7.17
C SER A 56 -5.53 8.70 5.86
N VAL A 57 -5.58 8.04 4.69
CA VAL A 57 -5.63 8.71 3.38
C VAL A 57 -6.93 9.49 3.24
N VAL A 58 -8.05 8.86 3.59
CA VAL A 58 -9.38 9.49 3.50
C VAL A 58 -9.44 10.74 4.37
N VAL A 59 -8.90 10.66 5.58
CA VAL A 59 -8.86 11.79 6.53
C VAL A 59 -7.87 12.86 6.06
N TYR A 60 -6.64 12.50 5.71
CA TYR A 60 -5.62 13.47 5.29
C TYR A 60 -6.02 14.22 4.00
N PHE A 61 -6.61 13.51 3.04
CA PHE A 61 -7.09 14.08 1.77
C PHE A 61 -8.60 14.37 1.77
N TRP A 62 -9.21 14.57 2.94
CA TRP A 62 -10.66 14.78 3.07
C TRP A 62 -11.19 15.84 2.10
N HIS A 63 -10.51 16.98 2.00
CA HIS A 63 -10.91 18.05 1.08
C HIS A 63 -10.77 17.68 -0.40
N LYS A 64 -9.89 16.74 -0.79
CA LYS A 64 -9.75 16.28 -2.18
C LYS A 64 -10.70 15.12 -2.53
N LEU A 65 -11.17 14.37 -1.53
CA LEU A 65 -11.94 13.13 -1.75
C LEU A 65 -13.42 13.24 -1.40
N PHE A 66 -13.82 14.17 -0.53
CA PHE A 66 -15.21 14.27 -0.05
C PHE A 66 -16.03 15.27 -0.89
N PRO A 67 -17.01 14.83 -1.71
CA PRO A 67 -17.73 15.73 -2.62
C PRO A 67 -18.85 16.54 -1.94
N PHE A 68 -19.30 16.17 -0.74
CA PHE A 68 -20.51 16.74 -0.11
C PHE A 68 -20.24 17.94 0.83
N GLY A 69 -19.12 18.64 0.67
CA GLY A 69 -18.83 19.84 1.46
C GLY A 69 -19.84 20.97 1.18
N ARG A 70 -20.37 21.61 2.24
CA ARG A 70 -21.36 22.71 2.15
C ARG A 70 -20.88 23.89 1.29
N HIS A 71 -19.57 24.12 1.22
CA HIS A 71 -18.96 25.24 0.50
C HIS A 71 -18.37 24.87 -0.88
N LYS A 72 -18.62 23.67 -1.41
CA LYS A 72 -18.05 23.24 -2.69
C LYS A 72 -18.92 23.66 -3.87
N SER A 73 -18.29 24.33 -4.84
CA SER A 73 -18.88 24.65 -6.14
C SER A 73 -19.22 23.39 -6.94
N ARG A 74 -20.09 23.53 -7.96
CA ARG A 74 -20.45 22.42 -8.87
C ARG A 74 -19.22 21.86 -9.60
N LEU A 75 -18.27 22.72 -9.97
CA LEU A 75 -17.03 22.33 -10.64
C LEU A 75 -16.15 21.49 -9.71
N GLU A 76 -15.90 21.93 -8.48
CA GLU A 76 -15.12 21.15 -7.51
C GLU A 76 -15.73 19.78 -7.24
N LYS A 77 -17.06 19.70 -7.12
CA LYS A 77 -17.76 18.42 -6.96
C LYS A 77 -17.54 17.50 -8.16
N ALA A 78 -17.64 18.03 -9.38
CA ALA A 78 -17.40 17.27 -10.60
C ALA A 78 -15.96 16.75 -10.69
N GLU A 79 -14.97 17.55 -10.27
CA GLU A 79 -13.57 17.16 -10.21
C GLU A 79 -13.32 16.03 -9.21
N ILE A 80 -13.94 16.09 -8.03
CA ILE A 80 -13.81 15.02 -7.02
C ILE A 80 -14.43 13.72 -7.54
N TRP A 81 -15.58 13.79 -8.20
CA TRP A 81 -16.17 12.62 -8.84
C TRP A 81 -15.31 12.07 -9.97
N ASP A 82 -14.63 12.92 -10.73
CA ASP A 82 -13.67 12.52 -11.75
C ASP A 82 -12.46 11.78 -11.17
N ILE A 83 -11.95 12.23 -10.01
CA ILE A 83 -10.92 11.50 -9.24
C ILE A 83 -11.42 10.10 -8.89
N TRP A 84 -12.62 9.98 -8.31
CA TRP A 84 -13.20 8.69 -7.96
C TRP A 84 -13.39 7.78 -9.17
N LYS A 85 -13.87 8.30 -10.29
CA LYS A 85 -14.00 7.51 -11.54
C LYS A 85 -12.65 6.97 -12.02
N LYS A 86 -11.62 7.81 -12.04
CA LYS A 86 -10.24 7.40 -12.41
C LYS A 86 -9.71 6.33 -11.46
N THR A 87 -9.92 6.52 -10.15
CA THR A 87 -9.54 5.57 -9.11
C THR A 87 -10.26 4.22 -9.31
N ILE A 88 -11.57 4.20 -9.52
CA ILE A 88 -12.32 2.96 -9.76
C ILE A 88 -11.83 2.26 -11.01
N ILE A 89 -11.65 3.00 -12.12
CA ILE A 89 -11.12 2.44 -13.38
C ILE A 89 -9.73 1.84 -13.19
N GLY A 90 -8.85 2.52 -12.44
CA GLY A 90 -7.52 2.01 -12.12
C GLY A 90 -7.55 0.75 -11.25
N VAL A 91 -8.57 0.55 -10.42
CA VAL A 91 -8.66 -0.64 -9.55
C VAL A 91 -9.17 -1.87 -10.30
N LEU A 92 -9.89 -1.71 -11.42
CA LEU A 92 -10.50 -2.82 -12.16
C LEU A 92 -9.51 -3.95 -12.52
N PRO A 93 -8.30 -3.68 -13.06
CA PRO A 93 -7.37 -4.76 -13.39
C PRO A 93 -6.96 -5.57 -12.15
N ALA A 94 -6.72 -4.91 -11.02
CA ALA A 94 -6.32 -5.58 -9.78
C ALA A 94 -7.46 -6.42 -9.19
N LEU A 95 -8.71 -5.95 -9.23
CA LEU A 95 -9.85 -6.75 -8.78
C LEU A 95 -10.07 -7.97 -9.68
N PHE A 96 -10.00 -7.77 -10.99
CA PHE A 96 -10.21 -8.84 -11.95
C PHE A 96 -9.14 -9.94 -11.83
N ILE A 97 -7.87 -9.56 -11.87
CA ILE A 97 -6.75 -10.51 -11.75
C ILE A 97 -6.70 -11.11 -10.34
N GLY A 98 -6.97 -10.31 -9.30
CA GLY A 98 -7.00 -10.77 -7.92
C GLY A 98 -8.09 -11.82 -7.67
N ALA A 99 -9.29 -11.63 -8.23
CA ALA A 99 -10.37 -12.61 -8.15
C ALA A 99 -10.02 -13.92 -8.86
N LEU A 100 -9.35 -13.87 -10.02
CA LEU A 100 -9.01 -15.05 -10.81
C LEU A 100 -7.79 -15.82 -10.27
N LEU A 101 -6.75 -15.09 -9.83
CA LEU A 101 -5.43 -15.66 -9.53
C LEU A 101 -5.01 -15.50 -8.07
N GLY A 102 -5.72 -14.74 -7.24
CA GLY A 102 -5.29 -14.38 -5.88
C GLY A 102 -4.93 -15.58 -5.01
N LYS A 103 -5.74 -16.66 -5.03
CA LYS A 103 -5.43 -17.89 -4.29
C LYS A 103 -4.15 -18.57 -4.78
N ARG A 104 -3.97 -18.68 -6.11
CA ARG A 104 -2.78 -19.31 -6.72
C ARG A 104 -1.51 -18.50 -6.40
N ILE A 105 -1.64 -17.18 -6.37
CA ILE A 105 -0.57 -16.26 -5.99
C ILE A 105 -0.22 -16.44 -4.51
N GLU A 106 -1.23 -16.50 -3.63
CA GLU A 106 -1.02 -16.75 -2.20
C GLU A 106 -0.25 -18.07 -1.98
N ASP A 107 -0.72 -19.16 -2.59
CA ASP A 107 -0.17 -20.49 -2.37
C ASP A 107 1.26 -20.66 -2.91
N LYS A 108 1.63 -19.96 -3.99
CA LYS A 108 2.93 -20.16 -4.67
C LYS A 108 3.98 -19.09 -4.40
N LEU A 109 3.56 -17.85 -4.14
CA LEU A 109 4.47 -16.70 -4.12
C LEU A 109 4.74 -16.14 -2.72
N PHE A 110 3.98 -16.52 -1.69
CA PHE A 110 4.21 -16.10 -0.31
C PHE A 110 5.34 -16.91 0.35
N THR A 111 6.55 -16.82 -0.22
CA THR A 111 7.77 -17.36 0.37
C THR A 111 8.74 -16.23 0.72
N PRO A 112 9.55 -16.36 1.79
CA PRO A 112 10.51 -15.32 2.16
C PRO A 112 11.48 -14.94 1.03
N VAL A 113 11.90 -15.92 0.22
CA VAL A 113 12.79 -15.70 -0.93
C VAL A 113 12.14 -14.82 -1.99
N VAL A 114 10.87 -15.09 -2.34
CA VAL A 114 10.13 -14.26 -3.31
C VAL A 114 9.97 -12.83 -2.80
N VAL A 115 9.61 -12.67 -1.52
CA VAL A 115 9.50 -11.35 -0.88
C VAL A 115 10.81 -10.58 -0.96
N ALA A 116 11.93 -11.24 -0.65
CA ALA A 116 13.24 -10.62 -0.65
C ALA A 116 13.70 -10.21 -2.06
N LEU A 117 13.47 -11.06 -3.06
CA LEU A 117 13.76 -10.74 -4.46
C LEU A 117 12.89 -9.58 -4.96
N ALA A 118 11.61 -9.53 -4.59
CA ALA A 118 10.72 -8.43 -4.96
C ALA A 118 11.12 -7.11 -4.29
N LEU A 119 11.62 -7.15 -3.04
CA LEU A 119 12.22 -6.00 -2.38
C LEU A 119 13.44 -5.49 -3.17
N LEU A 120 14.38 -6.38 -3.50
CA LEU A 120 15.60 -6.06 -4.26
C LEU A 120 15.28 -5.45 -5.62
N ILE A 121 14.52 -6.16 -6.44
CA ILE A 121 14.17 -5.74 -7.80
C ILE A 121 13.40 -4.42 -7.76
N GLY A 122 12.41 -4.30 -6.86
CA GLY A 122 11.67 -3.05 -6.70
C GLY A 122 12.56 -1.87 -6.29
N GLY A 123 13.55 -2.10 -5.43
CA GLY A 123 14.51 -1.07 -5.01
C GLY A 123 15.42 -0.63 -6.15
N ILE A 124 15.94 -1.57 -6.94
CA ILE A 124 16.76 -1.29 -8.13
C ILE A 124 15.96 -0.50 -9.16
N ILE A 125 14.73 -0.93 -9.46
CA ILE A 125 13.86 -0.24 -10.43
C ILE A 125 13.59 1.19 -9.96
N LEU A 126 13.28 1.40 -8.68
CA LEU A 126 13.00 2.73 -8.14
C LEU A 126 14.19 3.69 -8.34
N ILE A 127 15.42 3.22 -8.09
CA ILE A 127 16.65 4.01 -8.31
C ILE A 127 16.85 4.33 -9.80
N ILE A 128 16.66 3.34 -10.69
CA ILE A 128 16.83 3.52 -12.13
C ILE A 128 15.85 4.58 -12.67
N ILE A 129 14.58 4.48 -12.27
CA ILE A 129 13.54 5.41 -12.72
C ILE A 129 13.82 6.83 -12.24
N GLU A 130 14.30 6.97 -11.01
CA GLU A 130 14.70 8.26 -10.48
C GLU A 130 15.90 8.88 -11.20
N ASN A 131 16.92 8.06 -11.52
CA ASN A 131 18.10 8.53 -12.27
C ASN A 131 17.78 8.99 -13.69
N LYS A 132 16.73 8.42 -14.31
CA LYS A 132 16.29 8.85 -15.65
C LYS A 132 15.55 10.18 -15.65
N ASN A 133 15.42 10.86 -14.50
CA ASN A 133 14.66 12.10 -14.34
C ASN A 133 13.28 11.99 -15.00
N ALA A 134 12.55 10.92 -14.69
CA ALA A 134 11.17 10.71 -15.15
C ALA A 134 10.18 11.73 -14.51
N GLY A 135 10.57 13.00 -14.39
CA GLY A 135 9.74 14.12 -13.99
C GLY A 135 8.63 14.32 -15.03
N GLY A 136 7.41 14.00 -14.61
CA GLY A 136 6.28 13.93 -15.50
C GLY A 136 5.69 15.28 -15.91
N LYS A 137 5.24 15.36 -17.17
CA LYS A 137 4.44 16.48 -17.71
C LYS A 137 3.08 16.62 -16.99
N ILE A 138 2.57 15.53 -16.40
CA ILE A 138 1.32 15.52 -15.64
C ILE A 138 1.63 15.98 -14.21
N SER A 139 1.28 17.23 -13.93
CA SER A 139 1.56 17.90 -12.65
C SER A 139 0.34 18.03 -11.74
N SER A 140 -0.84 17.60 -12.19
CA SER A 140 -2.04 17.48 -11.36
C SER A 140 -2.86 16.23 -11.67
N ILE A 141 -3.62 15.72 -10.69
CA ILE A 141 -4.51 14.57 -10.87
C ILE A 141 -5.59 14.84 -11.94
N LYS A 142 -5.98 16.09 -12.12
CA LYS A 142 -6.96 16.48 -13.16
C LYS A 142 -6.47 16.12 -14.56
N GLN A 143 -5.17 16.25 -14.80
CA GLN A 143 -4.52 15.94 -16.08
C GLN A 143 -4.31 14.44 -16.31
N LEU A 144 -4.49 13.57 -15.30
CA LEU A 144 -4.44 12.13 -15.51
C LEU A 144 -5.59 11.72 -16.42
N SER A 145 -5.27 11.06 -17.54
CA SER A 145 -6.31 10.48 -18.40
C SER A 145 -6.84 9.17 -17.81
N TYR A 146 -8.05 8.78 -18.19
CA TYR A 146 -8.60 7.46 -17.85
C TYR A 146 -7.72 6.30 -18.36
N LYS A 147 -7.10 6.47 -19.54
CA LYS A 147 -6.14 5.50 -20.09
C LYS A 147 -4.91 5.35 -19.19
N THR A 148 -4.39 6.47 -18.68
CA THR A 148 -3.26 6.48 -17.73
C THR A 148 -3.67 5.78 -16.43
N ALA A 149 -4.83 6.11 -15.87
CA ALA A 149 -5.36 5.48 -14.65
C ALA A 149 -5.50 3.95 -14.80
N LEU A 150 -6.08 3.48 -15.92
CA LEU A 150 -6.21 2.05 -16.22
C LEU A 150 -4.84 1.38 -16.38
N SER A 151 -3.88 2.05 -17.03
CA SER A 151 -2.52 1.54 -17.21
C SER A 151 -1.78 1.40 -15.87
N ILE A 152 -1.94 2.37 -14.96
CA ILE A 152 -1.43 2.27 -13.58
C ILE A 152 -2.08 1.07 -12.88
N GLY A 153 -3.36 0.80 -13.14
CA GLY A 153 -4.08 -0.39 -12.66
C GLY A 153 -3.46 -1.71 -13.10
N PHE A 154 -3.09 -1.85 -14.37
CA PHE A 154 -2.39 -3.04 -14.85
C PHE A 154 -1.01 -3.20 -14.18
N ILE A 155 -0.28 -2.09 -13.97
CA ILE A 155 0.99 -2.11 -13.26
C ILE A 155 0.78 -2.47 -11.78
N GLN A 156 -0.32 -2.05 -11.16
CA GLN A 156 -0.67 -2.42 -9.79
C GLN A 156 -0.76 -3.95 -9.62
N CYS A 157 -1.10 -4.71 -10.66
CA CYS A 157 -1.15 -6.17 -10.57
C CYS A 157 0.22 -6.80 -10.23
N LEU A 158 1.34 -6.13 -10.50
CA LEU A 158 2.66 -6.56 -10.04
C LEU A 158 2.78 -6.59 -8.51
N ALA A 159 1.97 -5.79 -7.81
CA ALA A 159 1.91 -5.76 -6.36
C ALA A 159 1.27 -7.02 -5.74
N MET A 160 0.63 -7.87 -6.56
CA MET A 160 0.17 -9.17 -6.09
C MET A 160 1.34 -10.12 -5.79
N ILE A 161 2.52 -9.87 -6.37
CA ILE A 161 3.76 -10.56 -5.96
C ILE A 161 4.17 -10.01 -4.58
N PRO A 162 4.23 -10.86 -3.54
CA PRO A 162 4.59 -10.43 -2.19
C PRO A 162 5.97 -9.77 -2.17
N GLY A 163 6.10 -8.65 -1.45
CA GLY A 163 7.34 -7.87 -1.38
C GLY A 163 7.48 -6.78 -2.45
N THR A 164 6.68 -6.79 -3.53
CA THR A 164 6.77 -5.74 -4.57
C THR A 164 6.41 -4.35 -4.04
N SER A 165 5.53 -4.26 -3.03
CA SER A 165 4.87 -3.03 -2.57
C SER A 165 3.89 -2.47 -3.60
N ARG A 166 2.64 -2.34 -3.17
CA ARG A 166 1.59 -1.73 -3.97
C ARG A 166 1.88 -0.26 -4.26
N SER A 167 2.25 0.51 -3.23
CA SER A 167 2.61 1.92 -3.39
C SER A 167 3.80 2.10 -4.33
N ALA A 168 4.84 1.25 -4.26
CA ALA A 168 5.97 1.33 -5.18
C ALA A 168 5.55 1.05 -6.64
N ALA A 169 4.82 -0.04 -6.90
CA ALA A 169 4.39 -0.40 -8.25
C ALA A 169 3.57 0.72 -8.92
N THR A 170 2.59 1.28 -8.20
CA THR A 170 1.72 2.33 -8.74
C THR A 170 2.41 3.67 -8.86
N ILE A 171 3.28 4.06 -7.91
CA ILE A 171 4.06 5.30 -8.00
C ILE A 171 5.03 5.23 -9.18
N ILE A 172 5.83 4.16 -9.27
CA ILE A 172 6.77 3.93 -10.37
C ILE A 172 6.03 3.90 -11.71
N GLY A 173 4.91 3.17 -11.77
CA GLY A 173 4.09 3.08 -12.98
C GLY A 173 3.53 4.43 -13.41
N ALA A 174 3.02 5.23 -12.47
CA ALA A 174 2.52 6.57 -12.76
C ALA A 174 3.63 7.51 -13.24
N MET A 175 4.82 7.44 -12.64
CA MET A 175 6.00 8.22 -13.07
C MET A 175 6.46 7.83 -14.48
N LEU A 176 6.54 6.53 -14.76
CA LEU A 176 6.83 6.00 -16.10
C LEU A 176 5.83 6.48 -17.16
N LEU A 177 4.57 6.66 -16.76
CA LEU A 177 3.50 7.19 -17.61
C LEU A 177 3.46 8.72 -17.64
N GLY A 178 4.46 9.39 -17.08
CA GLY A 178 4.66 10.83 -17.19
C GLY A 178 3.97 11.65 -16.10
N SER A 179 3.72 11.07 -14.92
CA SER A 179 3.26 11.80 -13.72
C SER A 179 4.42 12.35 -12.88
N SER A 180 4.24 13.54 -12.31
CA SER A 180 5.15 14.04 -11.28
C SER A 180 5.13 13.13 -10.04
N ARG A 181 6.18 13.14 -9.22
CA ARG A 181 6.28 12.32 -7.99
C ARG A 181 5.08 12.55 -7.06
N LEU A 182 4.68 13.82 -6.91
CA LEU A 182 3.54 14.20 -6.09
C LEU A 182 2.24 13.60 -6.63
N VAL A 183 1.95 13.75 -7.92
CA VAL A 183 0.74 13.20 -8.54
C VAL A 183 0.73 11.68 -8.49
N ALA A 184 1.88 11.05 -8.74
CA ALA A 184 2.06 9.61 -8.68
C ALA A 184 1.75 9.07 -7.27
N ALA A 185 2.27 9.72 -6.23
CA ALA A 185 1.99 9.35 -4.84
C ALA A 185 0.52 9.59 -4.45
N GLU A 186 -0.04 10.76 -4.76
CA GLU A 186 -1.45 11.04 -4.43
C GLU A 186 -2.40 10.06 -5.13
N PHE A 187 -2.22 9.83 -6.43
CA PHE A 187 -3.06 8.90 -7.17
C PHE A 187 -2.88 7.47 -6.68
N SER A 188 -1.65 7.04 -6.35
CA SER A 188 -1.39 5.76 -5.70
C SER A 188 -2.17 5.61 -4.39
N PHE A 189 -2.21 6.65 -3.56
CA PHE A 189 -2.96 6.63 -2.30
C PHE A 189 -4.47 6.58 -2.52
N PHE A 190 -4.99 7.27 -3.54
CA PHE A 190 -6.42 7.21 -3.85
C PHE A 190 -6.81 5.84 -4.40
N LEU A 191 -5.96 5.26 -5.26
CA LEU A 191 -6.09 3.91 -5.80
C LEU A 191 -6.10 2.83 -4.71
N ALA A 192 -5.36 3.08 -3.63
CA ALA A 192 -5.33 2.24 -2.43
C ALA A 192 -6.73 2.00 -1.85
N ILE A 193 -7.56 3.05 -1.78
CA ILE A 193 -8.78 3.04 -0.99
C ILE A 193 -9.72 1.92 -1.44
N PRO A 194 -10.19 1.87 -2.71
CA PRO A 194 -11.06 0.78 -3.13
C PRO A 194 -10.34 -0.57 -3.18
N THR A 195 -9.03 -0.60 -3.48
CA THR A 195 -8.25 -1.84 -3.52
C THR A 195 -8.25 -2.53 -2.16
N MET A 196 -7.90 -1.79 -1.11
CA MET A 196 -7.76 -2.33 0.24
C MET A 196 -9.10 -2.59 0.91
N VAL A 197 -10.12 -1.78 0.64
CA VAL A 197 -11.50 -2.08 1.04
C VAL A 197 -11.97 -3.41 0.46
N ALA A 198 -11.72 -3.66 -0.83
CA ALA A 198 -12.07 -4.93 -1.46
C ALA A 198 -11.27 -6.11 -0.88
N ALA A 199 -9.95 -5.97 -0.75
CA ALA A 199 -9.08 -7.04 -0.22
C ALA A 199 -9.44 -7.40 1.23
N SER A 200 -9.69 -6.40 2.06
CA SER A 200 -10.02 -6.59 3.47
C SER A 200 -11.43 -7.11 3.69
N GLY A 201 -12.40 -6.60 2.91
CA GLY A 201 -13.75 -7.15 2.89
C GLY A 201 -13.77 -8.62 2.50
N TYR A 202 -13.00 -8.99 1.47
CA TYR A 202 -12.84 -10.40 1.08
C TYR A 202 -12.19 -11.25 2.17
N SER A 203 -11.18 -10.73 2.87
CA SER A 203 -10.51 -11.44 3.97
C SER A 203 -11.44 -11.68 5.17
N LEU A 204 -12.26 -10.68 5.55
CA LEU A 204 -13.29 -10.82 6.59
C LEU A 204 -14.33 -11.86 6.22
N LEU A 205 -14.82 -11.85 4.98
CA LEU A 205 -15.83 -12.81 4.51
C LEU A 205 -15.32 -14.26 4.55
N LYS A 206 -14.03 -14.49 4.27
CA LYS A 206 -13.43 -15.83 4.32
C LYS A 206 -13.37 -16.44 5.71
N ILE A 207 -13.17 -15.62 6.73
CA ILE A 207 -13.01 -16.08 8.12
C ILE A 207 -14.36 -16.14 8.85
N GLY A 208 -15.33 -15.37 8.37
CA GLY A 208 -16.69 -15.33 8.92
C GLY A 208 -16.76 -14.56 10.24
N LEU A 209 -17.91 -14.67 10.92
CA LEU A 209 -18.21 -13.93 12.15
C LEU A 209 -17.72 -14.63 13.44
N GLY A 210 -16.91 -15.69 13.35
CA GLY A 210 -16.48 -16.51 14.48
C GLY A 210 -15.38 -15.92 15.37
N MET A 211 -15.17 -14.60 15.35
CA MET A 211 -14.11 -13.96 16.14
C MET A 211 -14.50 -13.81 17.61
N THR A 212 -13.56 -14.11 18.51
CA THR A 212 -13.74 -13.84 19.94
C THR A 212 -13.71 -12.33 20.23
N ALA A 213 -14.34 -11.89 21.32
CA ALA A 213 -14.27 -10.49 21.76
C ALA A 213 -12.83 -9.99 21.95
N TYR A 214 -11.93 -10.87 22.41
CA TYR A 214 -10.52 -10.54 22.56
C TYR A 214 -9.82 -10.34 21.21
N GLN A 215 -10.09 -11.17 20.21
CA GLN A 215 -9.58 -10.98 18.84
C GLN A 215 -10.09 -9.68 18.21
N LEU A 216 -11.35 -9.34 18.43
CA LEU A 216 -11.92 -8.07 17.97
C LEU A 216 -11.23 -6.86 18.63
N LEU A 217 -10.94 -6.95 19.93
CA LEU A 217 -10.17 -5.94 20.66
C LEU A 217 -8.75 -5.78 20.06
N LEU A 218 -8.05 -6.89 19.78
CA LEU A 218 -6.72 -6.83 19.15
C LEU A 218 -6.78 -6.15 17.79
N LEU A 219 -7.74 -6.52 16.93
CA LEU A 219 -7.94 -5.90 15.62
C LEU A 219 -8.18 -4.40 15.74
N ALA A 220 -9.05 -3.98 16.68
CA ALA A 220 -9.34 -2.57 16.91
C ALA A 220 -8.08 -1.80 17.33
N ILE A 221 -7.26 -2.37 18.22
CA ILE A 221 -5.99 -1.76 18.65
C ILE A 221 -5.05 -1.60 17.46
N GLY A 222 -4.80 -2.67 16.70
CA GLY A 222 -3.90 -2.62 15.53
C GLY A 222 -4.38 -1.63 14.47
N PHE A 223 -5.69 -1.61 14.20
CA PHE A 223 -6.33 -0.69 13.27
C PHE A 223 -6.13 0.78 13.68
N VAL A 224 -6.43 1.11 14.94
CA VAL A 224 -6.32 2.49 15.44
C VAL A 224 -4.86 2.94 15.47
N VAL A 225 -3.95 2.08 15.91
CA VAL A 225 -2.51 2.40 15.92
C VAL A 225 -2.00 2.63 14.50
N SER A 226 -2.34 1.74 13.55
CA SER A 226 -1.97 1.88 12.14
C SER A 226 -2.52 3.18 11.54
N PHE A 227 -3.79 3.50 11.81
CA PHE A 227 -4.41 4.76 11.38
C PHE A 227 -3.66 6.00 11.87
N ILE A 228 -3.38 6.07 13.18
CA ILE A 228 -2.70 7.23 13.79
C ILE A 228 -1.28 7.38 13.22
N VAL A 229 -0.52 6.29 13.17
CA VAL A 229 0.85 6.31 12.66
C VAL A 229 0.88 6.69 11.19
N ALA A 230 -0.03 6.13 10.39
CA ALA A 230 -0.13 6.44 8.97
C ALA A 230 -0.48 7.90 8.68
N LEU A 231 -1.31 8.55 9.51
CA LEU A 231 -1.61 9.99 9.37
C LEU A 231 -0.32 10.84 9.41
N PHE A 232 0.56 10.57 10.37
CA PHE A 232 1.84 11.27 10.49
C PHE A 232 2.77 10.94 9.32
N VAL A 233 2.80 9.66 8.91
CA VAL A 233 3.67 9.18 7.83
C VAL A 233 3.26 9.78 6.49
N ILE A 234 1.97 9.84 6.15
CA ILE A 234 1.49 10.48 4.92
C ILE A 234 1.91 11.94 4.89
N SER A 235 1.68 12.69 5.98
CA SER A 235 2.07 14.09 6.05
C SER A 235 3.57 14.30 5.83
N GLY A 236 4.40 13.53 6.54
CA GLY A 236 5.85 13.59 6.41
C GLY A 236 6.33 13.18 5.01
N PHE A 237 5.76 12.12 4.45
CA PHE A 237 6.09 11.61 3.13
C PHE A 237 5.72 12.59 2.03
N MET A 238 4.51 13.17 2.06
CA MET A 238 4.08 14.17 1.09
C MET A 238 4.99 15.41 1.10
N ASN A 239 5.39 15.87 2.29
CA ASN A 239 6.37 16.94 2.42
C ASN A 239 7.76 16.54 1.88
N TYR A 240 8.23 15.31 2.17
CA TYR A 240 9.51 14.80 1.68
C TYR A 240 9.56 14.75 0.15
N ILE A 241 8.57 14.12 -0.49
CA ILE A 241 8.56 13.89 -1.96
C ILE A 241 8.34 15.17 -2.76
N SER A 242 7.84 16.22 -2.11
CA SER A 242 7.75 17.54 -2.72
C SER A 242 9.13 18.18 -2.96
N LYS A 243 10.17 17.69 -2.26
CA LYS A 243 11.53 18.27 -2.25
C LYS A 243 12.63 17.28 -2.64
N ARG A 244 12.37 15.97 -2.55
CA ARG A 244 13.37 14.91 -2.69
C ARG A 244 12.86 13.78 -3.58
N ASP A 245 13.79 12.97 -4.07
CA ASP A 245 13.52 11.80 -4.89
C ASP A 245 13.29 10.53 -4.06
N PHE A 246 12.88 9.45 -4.72
CA PHE A 246 12.61 8.15 -4.10
C PHE A 246 13.85 7.26 -3.89
N LYS A 247 15.08 7.72 -4.21
CA LYS A 247 16.27 6.84 -4.18
C LYS A 247 16.55 6.27 -2.79
N LEU A 248 16.31 7.05 -1.74
CA LEU A 248 16.47 6.60 -0.35
C LEU A 248 15.65 5.33 -0.05
N PHE A 249 14.40 5.29 -0.51
CA PHE A 249 13.55 4.11 -0.37
C PHE A 249 14.04 2.94 -1.21
N GLY A 250 14.62 3.21 -2.38
CA GLY A 250 15.24 2.20 -3.23
C GLY A 250 16.42 1.51 -2.54
N TYR A 251 17.33 2.30 -1.95
CA TYR A 251 18.45 1.77 -1.17
C TYR A 251 17.97 0.97 0.03
N TYR A 252 16.99 1.51 0.78
CA TYR A 252 16.40 0.82 1.93
C TYR A 252 15.86 -0.56 1.55
N ARG A 253 15.09 -0.66 0.47
CA ARG A 253 14.56 -1.94 -0.01
C ARG A 253 15.65 -2.93 -0.41
N ILE A 254 16.72 -2.45 -1.04
CA ILE A 254 17.84 -3.31 -1.45
C ILE A 254 18.49 -3.89 -0.20
N VAL A 255 18.83 -3.04 0.78
CA VAL A 255 19.44 -3.48 2.04
C VAL A 255 18.52 -4.48 2.76
N LEU A 256 17.23 -4.15 2.91
CA LEU A 256 16.28 -5.04 3.55
C LEU A 256 16.15 -6.37 2.81
N GLY A 257 16.06 -6.36 1.48
CA GLY A 257 16.00 -7.57 0.67
C GLY A 257 17.24 -8.46 0.83
N ILE A 258 18.44 -7.89 0.90
CA ILE A 258 19.67 -8.63 1.23
C ILE A 258 19.57 -9.26 2.61
N LEU A 259 19.17 -8.49 3.63
CA LEU A 259 19.06 -8.98 5.01
C LEU A 259 18.05 -10.13 5.13
N VAL A 260 16.90 -10.04 4.45
CA VAL A 260 15.88 -11.09 4.43
C VAL A 260 16.42 -12.36 3.76
N LEU A 261 17.11 -12.23 2.60
CA LEU A 261 17.73 -13.39 1.95
C LEU A 261 18.78 -14.05 2.85
N LEU A 262 19.60 -13.26 3.56
CA LEU A 262 20.61 -13.79 4.46
C LEU A 262 19.98 -14.53 5.64
N TYR A 263 18.98 -13.92 6.29
CA TYR A 263 18.31 -14.50 7.45
C TYR A 263 17.61 -15.82 7.10
N PHE A 264 16.77 -15.84 6.07
CA PHE A 264 15.94 -17.01 5.76
C PHE A 264 16.66 -18.15 5.04
N ASN A 265 17.83 -17.92 4.43
CA ASN A 265 18.60 -18.99 3.77
C ASN A 265 19.77 -19.52 4.61
N PHE A 266 20.29 -18.73 5.56
CA PHE A 266 21.52 -19.11 6.28
C PHE A 266 21.36 -19.16 7.81
N LEU A 267 20.37 -18.48 8.40
CA LEU A 267 20.22 -18.38 9.86
C LEU A 267 19.00 -19.12 10.42
N LYS A 268 18.04 -19.47 9.56
CA LYS A 268 16.82 -20.21 9.91
C LYS A 268 16.84 -21.59 9.27
#